data_AF-A0A842P4A7-F1
#
_entry.id   AF-A0A842P4A7-F1
#
_cell.length_a   1.000
_cell.length_b   1.000
_cell.length_c   1.000
_cell.angle_alpha   90.00
_cell.angle_beta   90.00
_cell.angle_gamma   90.00
#
_symmetry.space_group_name_H-M   'P 1'
#
loop_
_entity.id
_entity.type
_entity.pdbx_description
1 polymer ?
#
loop_
_entity_poly.entity_id
_entity_poly.type
_entity_poly.pdbx_seq_one_letter_code
_entity_poly.pdbx_strand_id
1 'polypeptide(L)'
;MADSEVSQSMSDAATAVEEIVGSQGDGNSKQIRGYCMYDWGKSAFETSVTTAILPAWFAALFLEANGLTGTIIGMEMSSDAAWSLAVTLGTLLVAIVSPSIGVIA
;
A
#
# COMPACT_ATOMS: atom_id res chain seq x y z
N MET A 1 -20.85 -6.95 -21.57
CA MET A 1 -19.66 -7.37 -22.33
C MET A 1 -18.41 -7.26 -21.46
N ALA A 2 -18.14 -6.12 -20.82
CA ALA A 2 -17.04 -5.99 -19.85
C ALA A 2 -17.15 -6.93 -18.63
N ASP A 3 -18.36 -7.14 -18.08
CA ASP A 3 -18.54 -8.02 -16.91
C ASP A 3 -18.23 -9.50 -17.18
N SER A 4 -18.45 -9.98 -18.41
CA SER A 4 -18.16 -11.37 -18.78
C SER A 4 -16.66 -11.61 -18.93
N GLU A 5 -15.90 -10.62 -19.42
CA GLU A 5 -14.44 -10.73 -19.58
C GLU A 5 -13.74 -10.69 -18.22
N VAL A 6 -14.20 -9.83 -17.29
CA VAL A 6 -13.70 -9.80 -15.90
C VAL A 6 -14.01 -11.12 -15.19
N SER A 7 -15.23 -11.64 -15.33
CA SER A 7 -15.64 -12.91 -14.72
C SER A 7 -14.81 -14.08 -15.24
N GLN A 8 -14.50 -14.09 -16.54
CA GLN A 8 -13.69 -15.14 -17.17
C GLN A 8 -12.21 -15.04 -16.75
N SER A 9 -11.65 -13.83 -16.68
CA SER A 9 -10.30 -13.61 -16.16
C SER A 9 -10.14 -14.04 -14.69
N MET A 10 -11.16 -13.80 -13.86
CA MET A 10 -11.16 -14.25 -12.46
C MET A 10 -11.26 -15.77 -12.35
N SER A 11 -12.04 -16.43 -13.22
CA SER A 11 -12.14 -17.88 -13.29
C SER A 11 -10.80 -18.53 -13.71
N ASP A 12 -10.12 -17.95 -14.70
CA ASP A 12 -8.82 -18.43 -15.17
C ASP A 12 -7.74 -18.26 -14.10
N ALA A 13 -7.74 -17.10 -13.40
CA ALA A 13 -6.85 -16.85 -12.27
C ALA A 13 -7.11 -17.82 -11.10
N ALA A 14 -8.38 -18.09 -10.78
CA ALA A 14 -8.76 -19.05 -9.75
C ALA A 14 -8.29 -20.47 -10.09
N THR A 15 -8.45 -20.89 -11.35
CA THR A 15 -8.02 -22.21 -11.83
C THR A 15 -6.49 -22.34 -11.79
N ALA A 16 -5.76 -21.30 -12.21
CA ALA A 16 -4.30 -21.29 -12.14
C ALA A 16 -3.78 -21.36 -10.69
N VAL A 17 -4.43 -20.64 -9.76
CA VAL A 17 -4.09 -20.73 -8.33
C VAL A 17 -4.36 -22.15 -7.80
N GLU A 18 -5.48 -22.76 -8.18
CA GLU A 18 -5.83 -24.11 -7.74
C GLU A 18 -4.88 -25.18 -8.30
N GLU A 19 -4.43 -25.03 -9.56
CA GLU A 19 -3.42 -25.88 -10.19
C GLU A 19 -2.04 -25.70 -9.54
N ILE A 20 -1.61 -24.47 -9.28
CA ILE A 20 -0.34 -24.18 -8.60
C ILE A 20 -0.37 -24.73 -7.17
N VAL A 21 -1.49 -24.56 -6.46
CA VAL A 21 -1.66 -25.09 -5.10
C VAL A 21 -1.73 -26.61 -5.09
N GLY A 22 -2.43 -27.22 -6.06
CA GLY A 22 -2.58 -28.67 -6.20
C GLY A 22 -1.30 -29.38 -6.70
N SER A 23 -0.43 -28.68 -7.41
CA SER A 23 0.87 -29.18 -7.89
C SER A 23 1.90 -29.37 -6.76
N GLN A 24 1.69 -28.73 -5.60
CA GLN A 24 2.63 -28.77 -4.47
C GLN A 24 2.26 -29.91 -3.51
N GLY A 25 3.00 -31.02 -3.56
CA GLY A 25 2.75 -32.22 -2.73
C GLY A 25 2.63 -31.93 -1.23
N ASP A 26 1.82 -32.76 -0.55
CA ASP A 26 1.20 -32.57 0.77
C ASP A 26 2.13 -32.12 1.91
N GLY A 27 3.43 -32.42 1.82
CA GLY A 27 4.46 -31.97 2.78
C GLY A 27 4.81 -30.48 2.68
N ASN A 28 4.52 -29.84 1.55
CA ASN A 28 4.77 -28.41 1.30
C ASN A 28 3.56 -27.54 1.68
N SER A 29 2.35 -28.10 1.75
CA SER A 29 1.12 -27.34 1.99
C SER A 29 1.10 -26.59 3.33
N LYS A 30 1.72 -27.14 4.37
CA LYS A 30 1.87 -26.44 5.68
C LYS A 30 2.83 -25.26 5.60
N GLN A 31 3.92 -25.40 4.85
CA GLN A 31 4.92 -24.34 4.65
C GLN A 31 4.35 -23.22 3.79
N ILE A 32 3.62 -23.56 2.72
CA ILE A 32 2.93 -22.60 1.85
C ILE A 32 1.88 -21.79 2.63
N ARG A 33 1.05 -22.44 3.46
CA ARG A 33 0.06 -21.73 4.28
C ARG A 33 0.71 -20.83 5.33
N GLY A 34 1.82 -21.27 5.94
CA GLY A 34 2.60 -20.47 6.87
C GLY A 34 3.23 -19.25 6.19
N TYR A 35 3.80 -19.44 4.99
CA TYR A 35 4.37 -18.36 4.19
C TYR A 35 3.28 -17.36 3.75
N CYS A 36 2.13 -17.84 3.28
CA CYS A 36 1.02 -16.99 2.86
C CYS A 36 0.48 -16.13 4.03
N MET A 37 0.35 -16.71 5.23
CA MET A 37 -0.05 -15.96 6.42
C MET A 37 1.02 -14.93 6.85
N TYR A 38 2.30 -15.28 6.71
CA TYR A 38 3.41 -14.37 6.97
C TYR A 38 3.41 -13.18 5.98
N ASP A 39 3.26 -13.45 4.69
CA ASP A 39 3.26 -12.45 3.63
C ASP A 39 2.07 -11.49 3.75
N TRP A 40 0.90 -12.05 4.11
CA TRP A 40 -0.28 -11.26 4.47
C TRP A 40 -0.01 -10.35 5.67
N GLY A 41 0.52 -10.89 6.76
CA GLY A 41 0.77 -10.12 7.97
C GLY A 41 1.80 -9.01 7.76
N LYS A 42 2.85 -9.27 6.98
CA LYS A 42 3.88 -8.29 6.63
C LYS A 42 3.31 -7.13 5.84
N SER A 43 2.59 -7.43 4.75
CA SER A 43 1.98 -6.40 3.90
C SER A 43 0.90 -5.60 4.65
N ALA A 44 0.10 -6.27 5.48
CA ALA A 44 -0.89 -5.63 6.34
C ALA A 44 -0.25 -4.69 7.37
N PHE A 45 0.89 -5.06 7.95
CA PHE A 45 1.64 -4.22 8.90
C PHE A 45 2.20 -2.97 8.21
N GLU A 46 2.91 -3.12 7.10
CA GLU A 46 3.48 -1.99 6.35
C GLU A 46 2.40 -1.00 5.90
N THR A 47 1.26 -1.53 5.44
CA THR A 47 0.09 -0.71 5.07
C THR A 47 -0.54 -0.03 6.28
N SER A 48 -0.68 -0.72 7.42
CA SER A 48 -1.28 -0.14 8.62
C SER A 48 -0.43 1.00 9.21
N VAL A 49 0.89 0.83 9.21
CA VAL A 49 1.82 1.87 9.67
C VAL A 49 1.70 3.13 8.81
N THR A 50 1.65 2.96 7.50
CA THR A 50 1.60 4.08 6.54
C THR A 50 0.24 4.75 6.47
N THR A 51 -0.85 4.00 6.63
CA THR A 51 -2.22 4.54 6.49
C THR A 51 -2.85 5.01 7.78
N ALA A 52 -2.49 4.46 8.94
CA ALA A 52 -3.13 4.77 10.21
C ALA A 52 -2.18 5.43 11.22
N ILE A 53 -0.96 4.90 11.37
CA ILE A 53 -0.03 5.36 12.42
C ILE A 53 0.64 6.67 12.03
N LEU A 54 1.20 6.74 10.81
CA LEU A 54 1.93 7.92 10.33
C LEU A 54 1.08 9.19 10.22
N PRO A 55 -0.14 9.16 9.64
CA PRO A 55 -0.99 10.36 9.59
C PRO A 55 -1.40 10.86 10.98
N ALA A 56 -1.76 9.95 11.89
CA ALA A 56 -2.16 10.30 13.26
C ALA A 56 -1.00 10.91 14.06
N TRP A 57 0.20 10.34 13.92
CA TRP A 57 1.41 10.89 14.53
C TRP A 57 1.76 12.27 13.97
N PHE A 58 1.67 12.45 12.65
CA PHE A 58 1.91 13.75 12.02
C PHE A 58 0.92 14.81 12.50
N ALA A 59 -0.37 14.48 12.60
CA ALA A 59 -1.38 15.40 13.11
C ALA A 59 -1.10 15.84 14.55
N ALA A 60 -0.67 14.91 15.42
CA ALA A 60 -0.29 15.22 16.80
C ALA A 60 0.91 16.17 16.87
N LEU A 61 1.98 15.90 16.12
CA LEU A 61 3.12 16.80 16.05
C LEU A 61 2.78 18.17 15.45
N PHE A 62 1.90 18.20 14.45
CA PHE A 62 1.47 19.45 13.83
C PHE A 62 0.76 20.34 14.85
N LEU A 63 -0.12 19.75 15.67
CA LEU A 63 -0.82 20.42 16.75
C LEU A 63 0.14 20.94 17.83
N GLU A 64 1.16 20.15 18.22
CA GLU A 64 2.16 20.60 19.20
C GLU A 64 3.03 21.74 18.68
N ALA A 65 3.45 21.67 17.42
CA ALA A 65 4.38 22.64 16.84
C ALA A 65 3.71 23.95 16.41
N ASN A 66 2.47 23.89 15.93
CA ASN A 66 1.79 25.04 15.31
C ASN A 66 0.44 25.39 15.94
N GLY A 67 -0.18 24.47 16.69
CA GLY A 67 -1.58 24.60 17.12
C GLY A 67 -2.56 24.14 16.02
N LEU A 68 -3.77 24.73 16.00
CA LEU A 68 -4.84 24.32 15.07
C LEU A 68 -4.50 24.60 13.59
N THR A 69 -3.70 25.65 13.33
CA THR A 69 -3.23 26.04 12.00
C THR A 69 -1.74 26.35 12.08
N GLY A 70 -0.99 25.95 11.07
CA GLY A 70 0.44 26.24 10.95
C GLY A 70 0.76 27.00 9.68
N THR A 71 1.78 27.86 9.74
CA THR A 71 2.26 28.56 8.56
C THR A 71 3.26 27.68 7.81
N ILE A 72 2.83 27.09 6.68
CA ILE A 72 3.70 26.34 5.76
C ILE A 72 3.89 27.17 4.49
N ILE A 73 5.13 27.51 4.17
CA ILE A 73 5.51 28.30 2.98
C ILE A 73 4.72 29.65 2.93
N GLY A 74 4.54 30.28 4.09
CA GLY A 74 3.84 31.58 4.20
C GLY A 74 2.31 31.51 4.08
N MET A 75 1.72 30.32 4.01
CA MET A 75 0.27 30.12 4.03
C MET A 75 -0.18 29.41 5.31
N GLU A 76 -1.29 29.85 5.89
CA GLU A 76 -1.97 29.17 7.00
C GLU A 76 -2.61 27.87 6.48
N MET A 77 -2.19 26.72 7.01
CA MET A 77 -2.71 25.41 6.62
C MET A 77 -3.07 24.58 7.85
N SER A 78 -4.10 23.74 7.73
CA SER A 78 -4.44 22.73 8.73
C SER A 78 -3.59 21.46 8.56
N SER A 79 -3.58 20.59 9.57
CA SER A 79 -2.86 19.32 9.53
C SER A 79 -3.24 18.45 8.32
N ASP A 80 -4.52 18.42 7.94
CA ASP A 80 -5.02 17.63 6.83
C ASP A 80 -4.51 18.13 5.47
N ALA A 81 -4.48 19.45 5.30
CA ALA A 81 -3.97 20.07 4.09
C ALA A 81 -2.46 19.85 3.97
N ALA A 82 -1.70 20.04 5.06
CA ALA A 82 -0.26 19.78 5.08
C ALA A 82 0.07 18.30 4.82
N TRP A 83 -0.71 17.37 5.39
CA TRP A 83 -0.55 15.94 5.16
C TRP A 83 -0.83 15.54 3.71
N SER A 84 -1.89 16.08 3.10
CA SER A 84 -2.21 15.81 1.69
C SER A 84 -1.11 16.31 0.74
N LEU A 85 -0.47 17.44 1.04
CA LEU A 85 0.69 17.94 0.30
C LEU A 85 1.89 17.00 0.46
N ALA A 86 2.16 16.50 1.66
CA ALA A 86 3.24 15.55 1.90
C ALA A 86 3.04 14.26 1.09
N VAL A 87 1.82 13.71 1.07
CA VAL A 87 1.48 12.53 0.26
C VAL A 87 1.64 12.82 -1.24
N THR A 88 1.16 13.97 -1.71
CA THR A 88 1.28 14.38 -3.13
C THR A 88 2.73 14.54 -3.57
N LEU A 89 3.59 15.09 -2.71
CA LEU A 89 5.02 15.18 -2.98
C LEU A 89 5.66 13.78 -3.01
N GLY A 90 5.25 12.90 -2.10
CA GLY A 90 5.68 11.50 -2.10
C GLY A 90 5.33 10.78 -3.40
N THR A 91 4.07 10.89 -3.86
CA THR A 91 3.64 10.26 -5.11
C THR A 91 4.33 10.86 -6.33
N LEU A 92 4.59 12.17 -6.34
CA LEU A 92 5.36 12.83 -7.40
C LEU A 92 6.80 12.30 -7.47
N LEU A 93 7.47 12.14 -6.33
CA LEU A 93 8.81 11.55 -6.28
C LEU A 93 8.80 10.11 -6.79
N VAL A 94 7.82 9.30 -6.38
CA VAL A 94 7.65 7.93 -6.88
C VAL A 94 7.44 7.93 -8.40
N ALA A 95 6.61 8.83 -8.93
CA ALA A 95 6.37 8.94 -10.37
C ALA A 95 7.64 9.31 -11.17
N ILE A 96 8.55 10.10 -10.60
CA ILE A 96 9.82 10.46 -11.24
C ILE A 96 10.85 9.33 -11.15
N VAL A 97 10.91 8.63 -10.02
CA VAL A 97 11.92 7.59 -9.75
C VAL A 97 11.53 6.23 -10.34
N SER A 98 10.23 5.92 -10.38
CA SER A 98 9.70 4.64 -10.87
C SER A 98 10.10 4.29 -12.31
N PRO A 99 10.16 5.23 -13.28
CA PRO A 99 10.65 4.95 -14.62
C PRO A 99 12.12 4.49 -14.62
N SER A 100 12.97 5.10 -13.80
CA SER A 100 14.40 4.80 -13.76
C SER A 100 14.71 3.46 -13.13
N ILE A 101 13.95 3.05 -12.11
CA ILE A 101 14.12 1.76 -11.43
C ILE A 101 13.37 0.63 -12.16
N GLY A 102 12.20 0.92 -12.73
CA GLY A 102 11.36 -0.06 -13.44
C GLY A 102 11.93 -0.54 -14.78
N VAL A 103 12.88 0.18 -15.39
CA VAL A 103 13.53 -0.23 -16.65
C VAL A 103 14.63 -1.30 -16.43
N ILE A 104 15.03 -1.55 -15.18
CA ILE A 104 16.12 -2.48 -14.83
C ILE A 104 15.61 -3.76 -14.11
N ALA A 105 14.38 -3.75 -13.59
CA ALA A 105 13.77 -4.88 -12.86
C ALA A 105 13.14 -5.94 -13.78
#